data_AF-A0A941VZ99-F1
#
_entry.id   AF-A0A941VZ99-F1
#
_cell.length_a   1.000
_cell.length_b   1.000
_cell.length_c   1.000
_cell.angle_alpha   90.00
_cell.angle_beta   90.00
_cell.angle_gamma   90.00
#
_symmetry.space_group_name_H-M   'P 1'
#
loop_
_entity.id
_entity.type
_entity.pdbx_description
1 polymer ?
#
loop_
_entity_poly.entity_id
_entity_poly.type
_entity_poly.pdbx_seq_one_letter_code
_entity_poly.pdbx_strand_id
1 'polypeptide(L)' 'VSSLEMLGVIPIVGGVEDVKTMPILWSLGVDLIQGFFLQHPSREMSYDFTGAAL' A
#
# COMPACT_ATOMS: atom_id res chain seq x y z
N VAL A 1 -7.63 10.83 3.86
CA VAL A 1 -6.73 10.26 4.88
C VAL A 1 -6.84 11.04 6.19
N SER A 2 -6.67 12.37 6.20
CA SER A 2 -6.69 13.19 7.42
C SER A 2 -7.90 13.03 8.35
N SER A 3 -9.09 12.73 7.81
CA SER A 3 -10.28 12.44 8.64
C SER A 3 -10.21 11.09 9.35
N LEU A 4 -9.54 10.10 8.76
CA LEU A 4 -9.33 8.77 9.31
C LEU A 4 -8.22 8.79 10.36
N GLU A 5 -7.18 9.59 10.15
CA GLU A 5 -6.14 9.87 11.16
C GLU A 5 -6.75 10.38 12.48
N MET A 6 -7.72 11.31 12.39
CA MET A 6 -8.42 11.83 13.57
C MET A 6 -9.25 10.76 14.31
N LEU A 7 -9.60 9.66 13.65
CA LEU A 7 -10.31 8.53 14.24
C LEU A 7 -9.34 7.47 14.79
N GLY A 8 -8.03 7.65 14.62
CA GLY A 8 -7.01 6.69 15.05
C GLY A 8 -7.03 5.38 14.27
N VAL A 9 -7.51 5.40 13.02
CA VAL A 9 -7.57 4.20 12.16
C VAL A 9 -6.47 4.28 11.10
N ILE A 10 -5.87 3.13 10.78
CA ILE A 10 -4.84 3.02 9.74
C ILE A 10 -5.53 2.56 8.43
N PRO A 11 -5.62 3.41 7.41
CA PRO A 11 -6.28 3.05 6.16
C PRO A 11 -5.40 2.12 5.31
N ILE A 12 -6.03 1.11 4.70
CA ILE A 12 -5.41 0.27 3.66
C ILE A 12 -6.05 0.64 2.32
N VAL A 13 -5.25 1.14 1.37
CA VAL A 13 -5.72 1.46 0.03
C VAL A 13 -5.43 0.31 -0.93
N GLY A 14 -6.48 -0.34 -1.40
CA GLY A 14 -6.41 -1.41 -2.41
C GLY A 14 -6.38 -0.87 -3.85
N GLY A 15 -6.16 -1.77 -4.82
CA GLY A 15 -6.26 -1.47 -6.25
C GLY A 15 -5.04 -0.78 -6.86
N VAL A 16 -3.85 -0.92 -6.26
CA VAL A 16 -2.61 -0.41 -6.85
C VAL A 16 -2.18 -1.30 -8.03
N GLU A 17 -2.34 -0.79 -9.25
CA GLU A 17 -2.10 -1.54 -10.50
C GLU A 17 -0.92 -1.02 -11.32
N ASP A 18 -0.34 0.12 -10.95
CA ASP A 18 0.78 0.72 -11.66
C ASP A 18 1.75 1.48 -10.73
N VAL A 19 2.99 1.66 -11.22
CA VAL A 19 4.07 2.32 -10.47
C VAL A 19 3.81 3.80 -10.17
N LYS A 20 3.03 4.50 -11.00
CA LYS A 20 2.79 5.95 -10.86
C LYS A 20 1.80 6.25 -9.75
N THR A 21 0.97 5.28 -9.37
CA THR A 21 0.01 5.42 -8.28
C THR A 21 0.68 5.48 -6.90
N MET A 22 1.81 4.78 -6.69
CA MET A 22 2.45 4.72 -5.36
C MET A 22 2.96 6.07 -4.84
N PRO A 23 3.71 6.89 -5.63
CA PRO A 23 4.17 8.21 -5.15
C PRO A 23 3.02 9.16 -4.79
N ILE A 24 1.88 9.02 -5.47
CA ILE A 24 0.67 9.82 -5.21
C ILE A 24 0.09 9.42 -3.86
N LEU A 25 -0.12 8.11 -3.61
CA LEU A 25 -0.64 7.61 -2.34
C LEU A 25 0.27 7.96 -1.16
N TRP A 26 1.58 7.86 -1.34
CA TRP A 26 2.56 8.29 -0.34
C TRP A 26 2.42 9.77 0.01
N SER A 27 2.31 10.64 -1.02
CA SER A 27 2.14 12.09 -0.83
C SER A 27 0.82 12.45 -0.14
N LEU A 28 -0.19 11.57 -0.23
CA LEU A 28 -1.48 11.71 0.46
C LEU A 28 -1.46 11.18 1.90
N GLY A 29 -0.32 10.66 2.37
CA GLY A 29 -0.12 10.14 3.72
C GLY A 29 -0.71 8.74 3.94
N VAL A 30 -0.79 7.91 2.89
CA VAL A 30 -1.28 6.53 3.02
C VAL A 30 -0.17 5.62 3.53
N ASP A 31 -0.41 4.93 4.66
CA ASP A 31 0.57 4.04 5.28
C ASP A 31 0.61 2.64 4.64
N LEU A 32 -0.55 2.09 4.28
CA LEU A 32 -0.68 0.71 3.80
C LEU A 32 -1.37 0.66 2.44
N ILE A 33 -0.76 -0.09 1.51
CA ILE A 33 -1.28 -0.28 0.15
C ILE A 33 -1.39 -1.76 -0.20
N GLN A 34 -2.33 -2.08 -1.09
CA GLN A 34 -2.51 -3.42 -1.65
C GLN A 34 -2.82 -3.31 -3.15
N GLY A 35 -2.29 -4.23 -3.94
CA GLY A 35 -2.62 -4.29 -5.36
C GLY A 35 -1.76 -5.28 -6.13
N PHE A 36 -2.21 -5.63 -7.33
CA PHE A 36 -1.56 -6.62 -8.18
C PHE A 36 -0.18 -6.18 -8.67
N PHE A 37 0.06 -4.86 -8.71
CA PHE A 37 1.39 -4.32 -8.98
C PHE A 37 2.43 -4.75 -7.93
N LEU A 38 2.03 -4.86 -6.66
CA LEU A 38 2.90 -5.28 -5.57
C LEU A 38 3.09 -6.80 -5.59
N GLN A 39 1.97 -7.53 -5.51
CA GLN A 39 1.93 -8.98 -5.62
C GLN A 39 0.50 -9.43 -5.93
N HIS A 40 0.37 -10.42 -6.81
CA HIS A 40 -0.91 -11.09 -7.01
C HIS A 40 -1.23 -12.01 -5.82
N PRO A 41 -2.51 -12.34 -5.57
CA PRO A 41 -2.88 -13.33 -4.57
C PRO A 41 -2.16 -14.66 -4.81
N SER A 42 -1.53 -15.18 -3.77
CA SER A 42 -0.81 -16.45 -3.78
C SER A 42 -1.34 -17.38 -2.69
N ARG A 43 -1.14 -18.69 -2.86
CA ARG A 43 -1.44 -19.69 -1.82
C ARG A 43 -0.40 -19.67 -0.70
N GLU A 44 0.77 -19.10 -0.96
CA GLU A 44 1.90 -19.04 -0.04
C GLU A 44 2.18 -17.58 0.34
N MET A 45 2.56 -17.34 1.59
CA MET A 45 2.95 -16.03 2.11
C MET A 45 4.43 -15.75 1.82
N SER A 46 4.79 -15.68 0.54
CA SER A 46 6.18 -15.55 0.07
C SER A 46 6.52 -14.14 -0.42
N TYR A 47 5.78 -13.11 0.02
CA TYR A 47 6.11 -11.72 -0.31
C TYR A 47 7.38 -11.27 0.41
N ASP A 48 8.29 -10.64 -0.33
CA ASP A 48 9.51 -10.06 0.23
C ASP A 48 9.24 -8.60 0.65
N PHE A 49 9.08 -8.40 1.96
CA PHE A 49 8.93 -7.06 2.53
C PHE A 49 10.26 -6.30 2.66
N THR A 50 11.41 -6.95 2.45
CA THR A 50 12.74 -6.36 2.67
C THR A 50 13.29 -5.65 1.43
N GLY A 51 12.90 -6.10 0.22
CA GLY A 51 13.38 -5.55 -1.04
C GLY A 51 12.97 -4.11 -1.35
N ALA A 52 11.99 -3.55 -0.64
CA ALA A 52 11.51 -2.17 -0.84
C ALA A 52 12.27 -1.12 -0.01
N ALA A 53 13.16 -1.54 0.90
CA ALA A 53 13.99 -0.66 1.72
C ALA A 53 15.37 -0.44 1.09
N LEU A 54 15.44 0.32 0.00
CA LEU A 54 16.68 0.92 -0.52
C LEU A 54 16.49 2.43 -0.72
#